data_AF-A0A940XVX7-F1
#
_entry.id   AF-A0A940XVX7-F1
#
_cell.length_a   1.000
_cell.length_b   1.000
_cell.length_c   1.000
_cell.angle_alpha   90.00
_cell.angle_beta   90.00
_cell.angle_gamma   90.00
#
_symmetry.space_group_name_H-M   'P 1'
#
loop_
_entity.id
_entity.type
_entity.pdbx_description
1 polymer ?
#
loop_
_entity_poly.entity_id
_entity_poly.type
_entity_poly.pdbx_seq_one_letter_code
_entity_poly.pdbx_strand_id
1 'polypeptide(L)'
;MPIAGRLRRRLPGTPIGDPILPRFALAFRGIACSGAAADHSCGCVFALPSQGMNLMTSKFTDADLVRLCEAASGGKLALDAEVASVTLWGVPVVLVYRWNDEEHARRQAASVGPLDDLWLLDALLKLPVGDAVALASLAGRDRRLLGRGESVHACERRADTVVRSAVPPVSVDLAVVRSEHAGVEALDVMPFGAYAPQAIWLDAPMNGSAELQAEAVRFSTGVVHWQGVDEPRVLVPVQPLAQVHETAAGWRFAEHVYARLLEDSAGPGAGAGLGLGLVNPLGSPTG
;
A
#
# COMPACT_ATOMS: atom_id res chain seq x y z
N MET A 1 -48.67 -7.05 -56.71
CA MET A 1 -47.32 -7.02 -56.10
C MET A 1 -46.68 -5.68 -56.49
N PRO A 2 -45.99 -4.92 -55.61
CA PRO A 2 -45.61 -5.18 -54.22
C PRO A 2 -46.28 -4.24 -53.19
N ILE A 3 -45.97 -4.51 -51.92
CA ILE A 3 -46.65 -4.11 -50.69
C ILE A 3 -45.92 -2.97 -49.96
N ALA A 4 -46.75 -2.07 -49.44
CA ALA A 4 -46.62 -1.05 -48.39
C ALA A 4 -45.33 -0.90 -47.55
N GLY A 5 -45.06 0.37 -47.24
CA GLY A 5 -43.95 0.85 -46.42
C GLY A 5 -44.00 0.44 -44.94
N ARG A 6 -42.82 0.44 -44.32
CA ARG A 6 -42.65 0.30 -42.87
C ARG A 6 -41.95 1.53 -42.29
N LEU A 7 -42.62 2.08 -41.28
CA LEU A 7 -42.13 3.07 -40.33
C LEU A 7 -40.80 2.63 -39.68
N ARG A 8 -39.81 3.53 -39.64
CA ARG A 8 -38.68 3.44 -38.70
C ARG A 8 -39.09 4.09 -37.38
N ARG A 9 -39.37 3.27 -36.36
CA ARG A 9 -39.42 3.70 -34.95
C ARG A 9 -37.99 3.88 -34.44
N ARG A 10 -37.72 5.00 -33.77
CA ARG A 10 -36.56 5.21 -32.90
C ARG A 10 -36.69 4.28 -31.69
N LEU A 11 -35.63 3.55 -31.35
CA LEU A 11 -35.47 2.90 -30.06
C LEU A 11 -34.74 3.88 -29.11
N PRO A 12 -35.14 3.96 -27.83
CA PRO A 12 -34.45 4.77 -26.83
C PRO A 12 -33.11 4.14 -26.44
N GLY A 13 -32.16 5.03 -26.12
CA GLY A 13 -30.77 4.68 -25.80
C GLY A 13 -30.65 3.77 -24.59
N THR A 14 -29.77 2.79 -24.74
CA THR A 14 -29.19 2.00 -23.66
C THR A 14 -28.19 2.88 -22.89
N PRO A 15 -28.25 2.97 -21.56
CA PRO A 15 -27.21 3.64 -20.79
C PRO A 15 -25.92 2.83 -20.88
N ILE A 16 -24.85 3.55 -21.17
CA ILE A 16 -23.46 3.08 -21.09
C ILE A 16 -23.24 2.61 -19.65
N GLY A 17 -22.89 1.33 -19.50
CA GLY A 17 -22.59 0.73 -18.21
C GLY A 17 -21.38 1.40 -17.57
N ASP A 18 -21.53 1.72 -16.29
CA ASP A 18 -20.42 2.15 -15.42
C ASP A 18 -19.29 1.10 -15.44
N PRO A 19 -18.02 1.52 -15.43
CA PRO A 19 -16.93 0.60 -15.19
C PRO A 19 -17.06 0.03 -13.78
N ILE A 20 -17.18 -1.29 -13.72
CA ILE A 20 -17.15 -2.10 -12.51
C ILE A 20 -15.80 -1.86 -11.83
N LEU A 21 -15.77 -0.99 -10.82
CA LEU A 21 -14.70 -0.97 -9.83
C LEU A 21 -14.73 -2.29 -9.06
N PRO A 22 -13.58 -2.94 -8.82
CA PRO A 22 -13.52 -4.13 -7.98
C PRO A 22 -14.03 -3.78 -6.57
N ARG A 23 -15.13 -4.42 -6.17
CA ARG A 23 -15.65 -4.46 -4.80
C ARG A 23 -14.67 -5.22 -3.90
N PHE A 24 -13.56 -4.60 -3.51
CA PHE A 24 -12.65 -5.15 -2.51
C PHE A 24 -12.45 -4.26 -1.28
N ALA A 25 -13.19 -3.15 -1.17
CA ALA A 25 -13.26 -2.35 0.04
C ALA A 25 -14.67 -2.42 0.65
N LEU A 26 -14.99 -3.53 1.33
CA LEU A 26 -15.99 -3.62 2.41
C LEU A 26 -16.10 -5.07 2.91
N ALA A 27 -15.08 -5.50 3.63
CA ALA A 27 -15.23 -6.53 4.66
C ALA A 27 -14.60 -6.05 5.98
N PHE A 28 -14.72 -4.76 6.29
CA PHE A 28 -14.80 -4.37 7.70
C PHE A 28 -16.20 -4.81 8.16
N ARG A 29 -16.27 -5.87 8.95
CA ARG A 29 -17.50 -6.22 9.69
C ARG A 29 -17.86 -5.04 10.59
N GLY A 30 -18.72 -4.17 10.09
CA GLY A 30 -19.48 -3.25 10.92
C GLY A 30 -20.34 -4.07 11.87
N ILE A 31 -20.07 -3.95 13.16
CA ILE A 31 -21.01 -4.33 14.22
C ILE A 31 -22.28 -3.51 13.97
N ALA A 32 -23.30 -4.16 13.43
CA ALA A 32 -24.61 -3.57 13.27
C ALA A 32 -25.29 -3.49 14.64
N CYS A 33 -25.17 -2.34 15.32
CA CYS A 33 -26.07 -1.99 16.40
C CYS A 33 -27.43 -1.58 15.81
N SER A 34 -28.38 -2.52 15.77
CA SER A 34 -29.78 -2.22 15.52
C SER A 34 -30.36 -1.50 16.74
N GLY A 35 -30.80 -0.27 16.56
CA GLY A 35 -31.49 0.51 17.58
C GLY A 35 -32.87 -0.09 17.90
N ALA A 36 -33.06 -0.48 19.14
CA ALA A 36 -34.36 -0.50 19.80
C ALA A 36 -34.17 0.16 21.17
N ALA A 37 -34.98 1.20 21.40
CA ALA A 37 -34.97 1.98 22.62
C ALA A 37 -35.31 1.12 23.84
N ALA A 38 -34.45 1.14 24.85
CA ALA A 38 -34.83 1.09 26.26
C ALA A 38 -33.60 1.40 27.12
N ASP A 39 -33.81 2.25 28.12
CA ASP A 39 -32.91 2.53 29.23
C ASP A 39 -32.21 1.26 29.74
N HIS A 40 -30.89 1.34 29.90
CA HIS A 40 -30.17 1.03 31.13
C HIS A 40 -28.66 1.10 30.85
N SER A 41 -27.97 1.87 31.68
CA SER A 41 -26.52 1.99 31.80
C SER A 41 -25.82 0.63 31.79
N CYS A 42 -25.06 0.33 30.74
CA CYS A 42 -24.09 -0.75 30.73
C CYS A 42 -22.79 -0.24 30.10
N GLY A 43 -21.79 0.03 30.96
CA GLY A 43 -20.45 0.43 30.53
C GLY A 43 -19.69 -0.77 30.00
N CYS A 44 -19.72 -0.99 28.68
CA CYS A 44 -18.79 -1.90 28.01
C CYS A 44 -17.50 -1.15 27.68
N VAL A 45 -16.59 -1.09 28.65
CA VAL A 45 -15.18 -0.80 28.40
C VAL A 45 -14.57 -2.03 27.74
N PHE A 46 -14.32 -1.98 26.43
CA PHE A 46 -13.45 -2.95 25.76
C PHE A 46 -12.01 -2.66 26.18
N ALA A 47 -11.63 -3.18 27.34
CA ALA A 47 -10.23 -3.26 27.76
C ALA A 47 -9.59 -4.39 26.95
N LEU A 48 -8.81 -4.04 25.92
CA LEU A 48 -7.81 -4.95 25.39
C LEU A 48 -6.85 -5.28 26.54
N PRO A 49 -6.62 -6.56 26.89
CA PRO A 49 -5.63 -6.89 27.91
C PRO A 49 -4.26 -6.51 27.35
N SER A 50 -3.72 -5.38 27.78
CA SER A 50 -2.30 -5.04 27.68
C SER A 50 -1.50 -5.88 28.67
N GLN A 51 -1.57 -7.21 28.56
CA GLN A 51 -0.64 -8.07 29.27
C GLN A 51 0.72 -7.95 28.59
N GLY A 52 1.61 -7.21 29.24
CA GLY A 52 3.02 -7.13 28.90
C GLY A 52 3.66 -8.51 28.99
N MET A 53 3.60 -9.25 27.89
CA MET A 53 4.47 -10.38 27.64
C MET A 53 5.74 -9.83 27.00
N ASN A 54 6.81 -9.77 27.79
CA ASN A 54 8.18 -9.79 27.29
C ASN A 54 8.41 -11.15 26.62
N LEU A 55 7.80 -11.35 25.44
CA LEU A 55 8.26 -12.38 24.52
C LEU A 55 9.69 -12.02 24.19
N MET A 56 10.59 -12.99 24.40
CA MET A 56 11.95 -12.95 23.92
C MET A 56 11.93 -12.51 22.47
N THR A 57 12.12 -11.21 22.26
CA THR A 57 12.39 -10.61 20.98
C THR A 57 13.78 -11.11 20.63
N SER A 58 13.84 -12.30 20.03
CA SER A 58 14.89 -12.63 19.11
C SER A 58 15.06 -11.38 18.24
N LYS A 59 16.16 -10.66 18.44
CA LYS A 59 16.45 -9.45 17.70
C LYS A 59 16.85 -9.90 16.31
N PHE A 60 15.86 -10.10 15.45
CA PHE A 60 16.10 -10.25 14.03
C PHE A 60 16.94 -9.06 13.59
N THR A 61 18.09 -9.36 13.01
CA THR A 61 18.97 -8.35 12.43
C THR A 61 18.42 -7.91 11.08
N ASP A 62 18.92 -6.80 10.53
CA ASP A 62 18.52 -6.35 9.19
C ASP A 62 18.85 -7.42 8.13
N ALA A 63 19.97 -8.12 8.29
CA ALA A 63 20.34 -9.25 7.44
C ALA A 63 19.34 -10.40 7.52
N ASP A 64 18.72 -10.60 8.69
CA ASP A 64 17.68 -11.59 8.85
C ASP A 64 16.39 -11.18 8.12
N LEU A 65 15.98 -9.92 8.25
CA LEU A 65 14.82 -9.39 7.53
C LEU A 65 14.98 -9.51 6.01
N VAL A 66 16.18 -9.23 5.48
CA VAL A 66 16.48 -9.43 4.06
C VAL A 66 16.28 -10.90 3.66
N ARG A 67 16.82 -11.86 4.41
CA ARG A 67 16.64 -13.30 4.13
C ARG A 67 15.17 -13.73 4.17
N LEU A 68 14.41 -13.21 5.13
CA LEU A 68 12.97 -13.44 5.22
C LEU A 68 12.25 -12.96 3.95
N CYS A 69 12.54 -11.73 3.51
CA CYS A 69 11.96 -11.12 2.32
C CYS A 69 12.39 -11.85 1.04
N GLU A 70 13.64 -12.28 0.93
CA GLU A 70 14.13 -13.11 -0.18
C GLU A 70 13.34 -14.43 -0.26
N ALA A 71 13.22 -15.14 0.86
CA ALA A 71 12.43 -16.36 0.89
C ALA A 71 10.95 -16.11 0.51
N ALA A 72 10.32 -15.09 1.08
CA ALA A 72 8.93 -14.73 0.81
C ALA A 72 8.68 -14.38 -0.66
N SER A 73 9.60 -13.64 -1.29
CA SER A 73 9.54 -13.24 -2.71
C SER A 73 9.91 -14.36 -3.69
N GLY A 74 10.33 -15.53 -3.19
CA GLY A 74 10.70 -16.68 -4.01
C GLY A 74 12.13 -16.64 -4.55
N GLY A 75 13.02 -15.84 -3.96
CA GLY A 75 14.42 -15.78 -4.34
C GLY A 75 15.08 -14.43 -4.02
N LYS A 76 16.03 -14.02 -4.88
CA LYS A 76 16.73 -12.75 -4.70
C LYS A 76 15.78 -11.57 -4.94
N LEU A 77 15.91 -10.54 -4.11
CA LEU A 77 15.25 -9.25 -4.31
C LEU A 77 15.81 -8.55 -5.56
N ALA A 78 15.09 -7.56 -6.08
CA ALA A 78 15.61 -6.69 -7.13
C ALA A 78 16.88 -5.97 -6.65
N LEU A 79 17.79 -5.65 -7.57
CA LEU A 79 19.10 -5.09 -7.23
C LEU A 79 18.99 -3.73 -6.53
N ASP A 80 18.01 -2.93 -6.91
CA ASP A 80 17.70 -1.61 -6.37
C ASP A 80 16.69 -1.65 -5.22
N ALA A 81 16.28 -2.84 -4.76
CA ALA A 81 15.35 -2.97 -3.65
C ALA A 81 16.04 -2.77 -2.30
N GLU A 82 15.37 -2.02 -1.44
CA GLU A 82 15.72 -1.80 -0.05
C GLU A 82 14.71 -2.51 0.87
N VAL A 83 15.15 -2.82 2.09
CA VAL A 83 14.31 -3.43 3.12
C VAL A 83 14.24 -2.50 4.32
N ALA A 84 13.03 -2.17 4.77
CA ALA A 84 12.80 -1.36 5.95
C ALA A 84 11.66 -1.90 6.80
N SER A 85 11.77 -1.76 8.12
CA SER A 85 10.69 -2.07 9.06
C SER A 85 10.05 -0.79 9.54
N VAL A 86 8.79 -0.59 9.18
CA VAL A 86 8.02 0.62 9.46
C VAL A 86 6.70 0.28 10.17
N THR A 87 5.99 1.29 10.66
CA THR A 87 4.58 1.14 11.08
C THR A 87 3.67 1.87 10.11
N LEU A 88 2.86 1.13 9.35
CA LEU A 88 1.86 1.68 8.44
C LEU A 88 0.46 1.46 8.99
N TRP A 89 -0.31 2.54 9.12
CA TRP A 89 -1.70 2.50 9.63
C TRP A 89 -1.84 1.74 10.97
N GLY A 90 -0.82 1.82 11.83
CA GLY A 90 -0.78 1.13 13.13
C GLY A 90 -0.33 -0.33 13.06
N VAL A 91 0.03 -0.83 11.87
CA VAL A 91 0.52 -2.20 11.67
C VAL A 91 2.03 -2.20 11.46
N PRO A 92 2.82 -2.88 12.31
CA PRO A 92 4.23 -3.12 12.06
C PRO A 92 4.40 -4.00 10.82
N VAL A 93 5.21 -3.54 9.86
CA VAL A 93 5.39 -4.18 8.56
C VAL A 93 6.84 -4.05 8.11
N VAL A 94 7.38 -5.11 7.53
CA VAL A 94 8.64 -5.10 6.81
C VAL A 94 8.34 -4.94 5.32
N LEU A 95 8.87 -3.88 4.71
CA LEU A 95 8.67 -3.55 3.32
C LEU A 95 9.91 -3.91 2.52
N VAL A 96 9.70 -4.50 1.35
CA VAL A 96 10.65 -4.45 0.23
C VAL A 96 10.16 -3.36 -0.70
N TYR A 97 10.98 -2.36 -0.95
CA TYR A 97 10.59 -1.20 -1.74
C TYR A 97 11.75 -0.68 -2.59
N ARG A 98 11.42 0.16 -3.55
CA ARG A 98 12.37 0.84 -4.43
C ARG A 98 12.08 2.33 -4.48
N TRP A 99 13.13 3.13 -4.41
CA TRP A 99 13.05 4.57 -4.60
C TRP A 99 12.79 4.91 -6.06
N ASN A 100 11.97 5.93 -6.29
CA ASN A 100 12.09 6.72 -7.50
C ASN A 100 13.08 7.85 -7.23
N ASP A 101 14.35 7.61 -7.54
CA ASP A 101 15.45 8.54 -7.23
C ASP A 101 15.23 9.94 -7.81
N GLU A 102 14.67 10.03 -9.03
CA GLU A 102 14.37 11.31 -9.68
C GLU A 102 13.30 12.10 -8.91
N GLU A 103 12.21 11.44 -8.53
CA GLU A 103 11.13 12.06 -7.77
C GLU A 103 11.57 12.41 -6.34
N HIS A 104 12.34 11.53 -5.69
CA HIS A 104 12.92 11.78 -4.38
C HIS A 104 13.83 13.01 -4.41
N ALA A 105 14.78 13.07 -5.35
CA ALA A 105 15.68 14.20 -5.52
C ALA A 105 14.92 15.50 -5.83
N ARG A 106 13.90 15.44 -6.68
CA ARG A 106 13.03 16.59 -7.01
C ARG A 106 12.31 17.12 -5.76
N ARG A 107 11.78 16.24 -4.91
CA ARG A 107 11.12 16.63 -3.66
C ARG A 107 12.08 17.19 -2.63
N GLN A 108 13.28 16.61 -2.50
CA GLN A 108 14.33 17.14 -1.63
C GLN A 108 14.73 18.56 -2.06
N ALA A 109 14.97 18.78 -3.35
CA ALA A 109 15.33 20.10 -3.89
C ALA A 109 14.24 21.16 -3.65
N ALA A 110 12.97 20.76 -3.66
CA ALA A 110 11.84 21.64 -3.41
C ALA A 110 11.40 21.69 -1.93
N SER A 111 12.00 20.90 -1.03
CA SER A 111 11.58 20.71 0.37
C SER A 111 10.11 20.34 0.52
N VAL A 112 9.66 19.38 -0.29
CA VAL A 112 8.24 19.00 -0.42
C VAL A 112 7.99 17.67 0.29
N GLY A 113 6.99 17.68 1.17
CA GLY A 113 6.55 16.50 1.88
C GLY A 113 5.72 15.51 1.04
N PRO A 114 5.16 14.48 1.69
CA PRO A 114 4.22 13.55 1.07
C PRO A 114 2.91 14.22 0.62
N LEU A 115 2.29 13.67 -0.42
CA LEU A 115 0.99 14.09 -0.94
C LEU A 115 -0.13 13.18 -0.39
N ASP A 116 -0.99 13.68 0.50
CA ASP A 116 -2.04 12.86 1.14
C ASP A 116 -3.48 13.12 0.64
N ASP A 117 -3.70 14.13 -0.21
CA ASP A 117 -5.03 14.41 -0.77
C ASP A 117 -5.37 13.45 -1.92
N LEU A 118 -6.19 12.43 -1.62
CA LEU A 118 -6.64 11.42 -2.57
C LEU A 118 -7.27 12.02 -3.84
N TRP A 119 -8.00 13.15 -3.72
CA TRP A 119 -8.63 13.79 -4.88
C TRP A 119 -7.63 14.53 -5.74
N LEU A 120 -6.59 15.10 -5.15
CA LEU A 120 -5.47 15.68 -5.89
C LEU A 120 -4.72 14.59 -6.64
N LEU A 121 -4.42 13.46 -6.00
CA LEU A 121 -3.77 12.31 -6.63
C LEU A 121 -4.58 11.75 -7.82
N ASP A 122 -5.91 11.63 -7.66
CA ASP A 122 -6.80 11.26 -8.77
C ASP A 122 -6.77 12.27 -9.93
N ALA A 123 -6.74 13.56 -9.64
CA ALA A 123 -6.61 14.60 -10.67
C ALA A 123 -5.24 14.53 -11.38
N LEU A 124 -4.15 14.25 -10.64
CA LEU A 124 -2.81 14.09 -11.20
C LEU A 124 -2.72 12.87 -12.11
N LEU A 125 -3.31 11.73 -11.75
CA LEU A 125 -3.28 10.50 -12.57
C LEU A 125 -3.93 10.66 -13.95
N LYS A 126 -4.83 11.63 -14.11
CA LYS A 126 -5.45 11.96 -15.40
C LYS A 126 -4.53 12.77 -16.32
N LEU A 127 -3.44 13.31 -15.78
CA LEU A 127 -2.45 14.07 -16.54
C LEU A 127 -1.30 13.14 -16.97
N PRO A 128 -0.89 13.16 -18.26
CA PRO A 128 0.39 12.59 -18.66
C PRO A 128 1.55 13.30 -17.94
N VAL A 129 2.56 12.53 -17.56
CA VAL A 129 3.77 13.05 -16.91
C VAL A 129 4.64 13.76 -17.95
N GLY A 130 5.09 14.98 -17.65
CA GLY A 130 5.98 15.77 -18.52
C GLY A 130 5.29 16.52 -19.67
N ASP A 131 4.05 16.15 -20.01
CA ASP A 131 3.31 16.75 -21.11
C ASP A 131 2.38 17.89 -20.66
N ALA A 132 2.27 18.91 -21.50
CA ALA A 132 1.39 20.05 -21.27
C ALA A 132 -0.07 19.70 -21.62
N VAL A 133 -0.97 19.87 -20.65
CA VAL A 133 -2.41 19.71 -20.83
C VAL A 133 -3.10 21.06 -20.71
N ALA A 134 -3.96 21.39 -21.67
CA ALA A 134 -4.74 22.63 -21.62
C ALA A 134 -5.68 22.63 -20.40
N LEU A 135 -5.63 23.68 -19.58
CA LEU A 135 -6.52 23.81 -18.42
C LEU A 135 -8.00 23.76 -18.82
N ALA A 136 -8.32 24.27 -20.02
CA ALA A 136 -9.65 24.25 -20.59
C ALA A 136 -10.21 22.84 -20.85
N SER A 137 -9.35 21.84 -21.12
CA SER A 137 -9.79 20.45 -21.34
C SER A 137 -10.04 19.69 -20.03
N LEU A 138 -9.58 20.22 -18.89
CA LEU A 138 -9.81 19.61 -17.59
C LEU A 138 -11.21 19.89 -17.07
N ALA A 139 -11.79 18.90 -16.39
CA ALA A 139 -13.03 19.07 -15.65
C ALA A 139 -12.88 20.18 -14.59
N GLY A 140 -13.96 20.92 -14.34
CA GLY A 140 -13.92 22.06 -13.42
C GLY A 140 -13.48 21.70 -12.00
N ARG A 141 -13.73 20.46 -11.56
CA ARG A 141 -13.23 19.95 -10.27
C ARG A 141 -11.71 19.80 -10.27
N ASP A 142 -11.17 19.08 -11.25
CA ASP A 142 -9.74 18.78 -11.35
C ASP A 142 -8.93 20.07 -11.54
N ARG A 143 -9.44 20.99 -12.38
CA ARG A 143 -8.87 22.34 -12.54
C ARG A 143 -8.80 23.12 -11.23
N ARG A 144 -9.82 23.01 -10.36
CA ARG A 144 -9.82 23.66 -9.05
C ARG A 144 -8.81 23.02 -8.10
N LEU A 145 -8.70 21.68 -8.09
CA LEU A 145 -7.74 20.95 -7.25
C LEU A 145 -6.29 21.30 -7.63
N LEU A 146 -5.97 21.26 -8.92
CA LEU A 146 -4.67 21.64 -9.49
C LEU A 146 -4.39 23.16 -9.44
N GLY A 147 -5.37 23.95 -9.01
CA GLY A 147 -5.21 25.38 -8.77
C GLY A 147 -4.85 25.72 -7.32
N ARG A 148 -4.84 24.73 -6.41
CA ARG A 148 -4.52 24.93 -4.99
C ARG A 148 -3.01 24.98 -4.78
N GLY A 149 -2.58 25.70 -3.73
CA GLY A 149 -1.15 25.84 -3.39
C GLY A 149 -0.42 24.51 -3.16
N GLU A 150 -1.12 23.49 -2.66
CA GLU A 150 -0.58 22.14 -2.43
C GLU A 150 -0.09 21.45 -3.73
N SER A 151 -0.64 21.85 -4.89
CA SER A 151 -0.28 21.26 -6.19
C SER A 151 0.96 21.88 -6.84
N VAL A 152 1.49 22.99 -6.30
CA VAL A 152 2.60 23.76 -6.89
C VAL A 152 3.85 22.89 -7.13
N HIS A 153 4.01 21.85 -6.33
CA HIS A 153 5.13 20.93 -6.44
C HIS A 153 4.77 19.60 -7.11
N ALA A 154 3.50 19.34 -7.38
CA ALA A 154 3.07 18.14 -8.09
C ALA A 154 2.90 18.39 -9.60
N CYS A 155 2.61 19.64 -9.96
CA CYS A 155 2.47 20.08 -11.33
C CYS A 155 2.93 21.54 -11.50
N GLU A 156 3.51 21.84 -12.66
CA GLU A 156 3.81 23.21 -13.07
C GLU A 156 2.59 23.77 -13.81
N ARG A 157 2.05 24.89 -13.32
CA ARG A 157 0.98 25.61 -13.99
C ARG A 157 1.53 26.81 -14.75
N ARG A 158 1.23 26.89 -16.04
CA ARG A 158 1.45 28.06 -16.90
C ARG A 158 0.11 28.73 -17.21
N ALA A 159 0.12 29.81 -17.98
CA ALA A 159 -1.05 30.67 -18.21
C ALA A 159 -2.33 29.88 -18.53
N ASP A 160 -2.26 28.93 -19.46
CA ASP A 160 -3.39 28.14 -19.96
C ASP A 160 -3.16 26.62 -19.92
N THR A 161 -2.01 26.17 -19.39
CA THR A 161 -1.60 24.76 -19.39
C THR A 161 -1.14 24.31 -18.00
N VAL A 162 -1.21 23.01 -17.75
CA VAL A 162 -0.63 22.35 -16.59
C VAL A 162 0.22 21.16 -17.06
N VAL A 163 1.39 21.01 -16.46
CA VAL A 163 2.32 19.89 -16.70
C VAL A 163 2.47 19.13 -15.39
N ARG A 164 2.12 17.84 -15.37
CA ARG A 164 2.38 17.00 -14.19
C ARG A 164 3.86 16.63 -14.15
N SER A 165 4.49 16.85 -13.01
CA SER A 165 5.88 16.42 -12.76
C SER A 165 5.96 15.33 -11.70
N ALA A 166 5.03 15.29 -10.75
CA ALA A 166 5.05 14.29 -9.69
C ALA A 166 4.62 12.91 -10.17
N VAL A 167 5.32 11.90 -9.67
CA VAL A 167 5.03 10.47 -9.79
C VAL A 167 5.07 9.84 -8.40
N PRO A 168 4.63 8.58 -8.23
CA PRO A 168 4.83 7.87 -6.97
C PRO A 168 6.32 7.87 -6.55
N PRO A 169 6.65 8.29 -5.32
CA PRO A 169 8.04 8.43 -4.88
C PRO A 169 8.71 7.08 -4.55
N VAL A 170 7.91 6.03 -4.32
CA VAL A 170 8.36 4.68 -4.02
C VAL A 170 7.48 3.66 -4.70
N SER A 171 8.06 2.52 -5.04
CA SER A 171 7.35 1.30 -5.44
C SER A 171 7.51 0.25 -4.34
N VAL A 172 6.45 -0.42 -3.93
CA VAL A 172 6.51 -1.49 -2.92
C VAL A 172 6.39 -2.83 -3.61
N ASP A 173 7.45 -3.62 -3.54
CA ASP A 173 7.52 -4.93 -4.18
C ASP A 173 6.99 -6.05 -3.25
N LEU A 174 7.06 -5.86 -1.93
CA LEU A 174 6.52 -6.80 -0.94
C LEU A 174 6.23 -6.10 0.39
N ALA A 175 5.11 -6.46 1.03
CA ALA A 175 4.80 -6.11 2.42
C ALA A 175 4.69 -7.38 3.28
N VAL A 176 5.52 -7.50 4.32
CA VAL A 176 5.54 -8.65 5.23
C VAL A 176 5.07 -8.24 6.62
N VAL A 177 3.97 -8.83 7.09
CA VAL A 177 3.42 -8.57 8.43
C VAL A 177 3.71 -9.76 9.34
N ARG A 178 4.22 -9.49 10.55
CA ARG A 178 4.46 -10.53 11.54
C ARG A 178 3.16 -10.90 12.26
N SER A 179 2.93 -12.19 12.47
CA SER A 179 1.82 -12.70 13.28
C SER A 179 2.33 -13.72 14.30
N GLU A 180 1.85 -13.58 15.54
CA GLU A 180 2.03 -14.56 16.62
C GLU A 180 1.01 -15.71 16.52
N HIS A 181 -0.01 -15.55 15.67
CA HIS A 181 -1.07 -16.54 15.46
C HIS A 181 -0.84 -17.28 14.14
N ALA A 182 -0.93 -18.61 14.17
CA ALA A 182 -0.84 -19.47 12.98
C ALA A 182 -2.24 -19.90 12.44
N GLY A 183 -3.30 -19.22 12.87
CA GLY A 183 -4.68 -19.41 12.42
C GLY A 183 -5.07 -18.47 11.29
N VAL A 184 -6.31 -18.61 10.79
CA VAL A 184 -6.88 -17.76 9.72
C VAL A 184 -6.94 -16.28 10.14
N GLU A 185 -7.04 -16.01 11.45
CA GLU A 185 -7.03 -14.65 12.01
C GLU A 185 -5.74 -13.88 11.69
N ALA A 186 -4.64 -14.59 11.35
CA ALA A 186 -3.42 -13.97 10.88
C ALA A 186 -3.61 -13.18 9.56
N LEU A 187 -4.65 -13.48 8.79
CA LEU A 187 -4.96 -12.74 7.56
C LEU A 187 -5.66 -11.40 7.84
N ASP A 188 -6.28 -11.23 9.01
CA ASP A 188 -7.02 -10.01 9.37
C ASP A 188 -6.09 -8.81 9.61
N VAL A 189 -4.80 -9.06 9.87
CA VAL A 189 -3.81 -8.01 10.13
C VAL A 189 -3.20 -7.39 8.86
N MET A 190 -3.65 -7.80 7.67
CA MET A 190 -3.03 -7.39 6.40
C MET A 190 -3.91 -6.47 5.53
N PRO A 191 -3.78 -5.14 5.69
CA PRO A 191 -4.55 -4.18 4.89
C PRO A 191 -3.94 -3.87 3.50
N PHE A 192 -2.89 -4.58 3.07
CA PHE A 192 -2.04 -4.14 1.96
C PHE A 192 -2.32 -4.80 0.61
N GLY A 193 -3.12 -5.87 0.56
CA GLY A 193 -3.29 -6.69 -0.64
C GLY A 193 -3.89 -5.98 -1.85
N ALA A 194 -4.48 -4.79 -1.66
CA ALA A 194 -4.94 -3.93 -2.75
C ALA A 194 -3.82 -3.09 -3.40
N TYR A 195 -2.66 -2.97 -2.75
CA TYR A 195 -1.60 -2.02 -3.12
C TYR A 195 -0.26 -2.66 -3.41
N ALA A 196 0.06 -3.80 -2.77
CA ALA A 196 1.33 -4.50 -2.95
C ALA A 196 1.15 -6.02 -2.76
N PRO A 197 2.03 -6.85 -3.35
CA PRO A 197 2.20 -8.23 -2.92
C PRO A 197 2.45 -8.29 -1.41
N GLN A 198 1.88 -9.27 -0.73
CA GLN A 198 1.93 -9.34 0.73
C GLN A 198 2.19 -10.75 1.24
N ALA A 199 2.85 -10.83 2.40
CA ALA A 199 3.11 -12.08 3.10
C ALA A 199 2.90 -11.95 4.61
N ILE A 200 2.55 -13.07 5.24
CA ILE A 200 2.56 -13.21 6.70
C ILE A 200 3.83 -13.94 7.11
N TRP A 201 4.54 -13.37 8.06
CA TRP A 201 5.62 -14.03 8.77
C TRP A 201 5.10 -14.59 10.11
N LEU A 202 5.09 -15.92 10.22
CA LEU A 202 4.68 -16.66 11.41
C LEU A 202 5.88 -16.97 12.30
N ASP A 203 5.79 -16.56 13.56
CA ASP A 203 6.78 -16.87 14.62
C ASP A 203 6.35 -18.07 15.49
N ALA A 204 5.08 -18.43 15.45
CA ALA A 204 4.54 -19.56 16.21
C ALA A 204 4.71 -20.91 15.48
N PRO A 205 4.96 -22.00 16.22
CA PRO A 205 5.07 -23.34 15.63
C PRO A 205 3.78 -23.74 14.93
N MET A 206 3.93 -24.12 13.67
CA MET A 206 2.90 -24.41 12.67
C MET A 206 2.18 -25.75 12.86
N ASN A 207 1.81 -26.13 14.09
CA ASN A 207 0.98 -27.30 14.29
C ASN A 207 -0.44 -27.01 13.78
N GLY A 208 -0.72 -27.36 12.51
CA GLY A 208 -2.10 -27.56 12.02
C GLY A 208 -2.72 -26.50 11.10
N SER A 209 -2.00 -25.49 10.61
CA SER A 209 -2.54 -24.42 9.75
C SER A 209 -2.95 -24.79 8.30
N ALA A 210 -3.48 -25.98 7.98
CA ALA A 210 -3.86 -26.30 6.58
C ALA A 210 -4.92 -25.33 6.04
N GLU A 211 -5.78 -24.85 6.93
CA GLU A 211 -6.80 -23.85 6.66
C GLU A 211 -6.21 -22.47 6.33
N LEU A 212 -5.23 -21.97 7.11
CA LEU A 212 -4.52 -20.73 6.80
C LEU A 212 -3.85 -20.80 5.43
N GLN A 213 -3.18 -21.91 5.09
CA GLN A 213 -2.54 -22.05 3.78
C GLN A 213 -3.55 -21.99 2.64
N ALA A 214 -4.68 -22.67 2.78
CA ALA A 214 -5.75 -22.64 1.79
C ALA A 214 -6.33 -21.24 1.60
N GLU A 215 -6.59 -20.52 2.70
CA GLU A 215 -7.15 -19.17 2.64
C GLU A 215 -6.11 -18.13 2.18
N ALA A 216 -4.84 -18.29 2.54
CA ALA A 216 -3.75 -17.45 2.05
C ALA A 216 -3.59 -17.56 0.52
N VAL A 217 -3.66 -18.78 -0.04
CA VAL A 217 -3.68 -18.99 -1.49
C VAL A 217 -4.87 -18.28 -2.14
N ARG A 218 -6.05 -18.35 -1.53
CA ARG A 218 -7.27 -17.69 -2.02
C ARG A 218 -7.12 -16.18 -2.11
N PHE A 219 -6.41 -15.56 -1.16
CA PHE A 219 -6.18 -14.11 -1.12
C PHE A 219 -4.83 -13.68 -1.73
N SER A 220 -4.12 -14.57 -2.42
CA SER A 220 -2.79 -14.27 -2.99
C SER A 220 -1.78 -13.78 -1.95
N THR A 221 -1.92 -14.25 -0.72
CA THR A 221 -1.05 -13.92 0.42
C THR A 221 0.03 -14.99 0.56
N GLY A 222 1.29 -14.57 0.61
CA GLY A 222 2.39 -15.46 0.99
C GLY A 222 2.36 -15.79 2.49
N VAL A 223 2.90 -16.95 2.86
CA VAL A 223 3.06 -17.35 4.26
C VAL A 223 4.45 -17.92 4.43
N VAL A 224 5.21 -17.34 5.35
CA VAL A 224 6.56 -17.77 5.71
C VAL A 224 6.62 -18.03 7.20
N HIS A 225 7.16 -19.17 7.60
CA HIS A 225 7.41 -19.48 9.00
C HIS A 225 8.89 -19.37 9.31
N TRP A 226 9.23 -18.60 10.34
CA TRP A 226 10.62 -18.43 10.74
C TRP A 226 10.80 -17.99 12.19
N GLN A 227 11.69 -18.69 12.90
CA GLN A 227 12.04 -18.44 14.31
C GLN A 227 13.49 -17.97 14.51
N GLY A 228 14.21 -17.67 13.42
CA GLY A 228 15.56 -17.07 13.47
C GLY A 228 16.73 -18.02 13.69
N VAL A 229 16.51 -19.34 13.85
CA VAL A 229 17.59 -20.32 14.00
C VAL A 229 18.01 -20.97 12.67
N ASP A 230 17.02 -21.25 11.81
CA ASP A 230 17.22 -21.96 10.53
C ASP A 230 16.93 -21.03 9.32
N GLU A 231 16.81 -21.59 8.11
CA GLU A 231 16.34 -20.84 6.95
C GLU A 231 14.82 -20.57 7.03
N PRO A 232 14.33 -19.41 6.54
CA PRO A 232 12.90 -19.14 6.47
C PRO A 232 12.18 -20.18 5.62
N ARG A 233 11.13 -20.80 6.17
CA ARG A 233 10.35 -21.82 5.45
C ARG A 233 9.15 -21.19 4.78
N VAL A 234 9.15 -21.17 3.45
CA VAL A 234 7.99 -20.75 2.65
C VAL A 234 6.93 -21.84 2.69
N LEU A 235 5.72 -21.47 3.11
CA LEU A 235 4.56 -22.35 3.20
C LEU A 235 3.58 -22.06 2.05
N VAL A 236 3.39 -20.79 1.75
CA VAL A 236 2.65 -20.31 0.57
C VAL A 236 3.52 -19.25 -0.10
N PRO A 237 3.89 -19.42 -1.39
CA PRO A 237 4.66 -18.41 -2.09
C PRO A 237 3.82 -17.14 -2.30
N VAL A 238 4.45 -15.98 -2.26
CA VAL A 238 3.80 -14.72 -2.65
C VAL A 238 3.47 -14.79 -4.14
N GLN A 239 2.23 -14.46 -4.50
CA GLN A 239 1.87 -14.31 -5.91
C GLN A 239 2.16 -12.88 -6.34
N PRO A 240 2.76 -12.66 -7.53
CA PRO A 240 2.89 -11.33 -8.09
C PRO A 240 1.51 -10.69 -8.22
N LEU A 241 1.39 -9.44 -7.79
CA LEU A 241 0.20 -8.66 -8.07
C LEU A 241 0.10 -8.52 -9.59
N ALA A 242 -1.06 -8.86 -10.17
CA ALA A 242 -1.31 -8.60 -11.59
C ALA A 242 -1.01 -7.11 -11.85
N GLN A 243 -0.49 -6.76 -13.03
CA GLN A 243 -0.17 -5.35 -13.36
C GLN A 243 -1.40 -4.46 -13.07
N VAL A 244 -1.40 -3.80 -11.92
CA VAL A 244 -2.49 -2.92 -11.51
C VAL A 244 -2.17 -1.57 -12.10
N HIS A 245 -3.15 -0.97 -12.78
CA HIS A 245 -3.06 0.42 -13.18
C HIS A 245 -2.72 1.30 -11.98
N GLU A 246 -1.91 2.34 -12.17
CA GLU A 246 -1.69 3.34 -11.13
C GLU A 246 -3.03 3.93 -10.70
N THR A 247 -3.42 3.71 -9.46
CA THR A 247 -4.65 4.26 -8.86
C THR A 247 -4.30 5.33 -7.85
N ALA A 248 -5.21 6.27 -7.60
CA ALA A 248 -4.99 7.32 -6.61
C ALA A 248 -4.76 6.74 -5.21
N ALA A 249 -5.44 5.63 -4.88
CA ALA A 249 -5.26 4.92 -3.62
C ALA A 249 -3.89 4.23 -3.53
N GLY A 250 -3.42 3.59 -4.61
CA GLY A 250 -2.08 3.01 -4.70
C GLY A 250 -0.98 4.07 -4.60
N TRP A 251 -1.16 5.22 -5.25
CA TRP A 251 -0.25 6.35 -5.09
C TRP A 251 -0.27 6.85 -3.65
N ARG A 252 -1.44 7.05 -3.04
CA ARG A 252 -1.53 7.47 -1.63
C ARG A 252 -0.83 6.48 -0.67
N PHE A 253 -0.94 5.18 -0.93
CA PHE A 253 -0.20 4.17 -0.18
C PHE A 253 1.32 4.38 -0.33
N ALA A 254 1.83 4.59 -1.55
CA ALA A 254 3.24 4.92 -1.76
C ALA A 254 3.66 6.21 -1.03
N GLU A 255 2.79 7.23 -0.97
CA GLU A 255 3.04 8.47 -0.22
C GLU A 255 3.12 8.23 1.29
N HIS A 256 2.29 7.34 1.85
CA HIS A 256 2.38 6.95 3.26
C HIS A 256 3.66 6.17 3.57
N VAL A 257 4.05 5.25 2.69
CA VAL A 257 5.33 4.55 2.80
C VAL A 257 6.48 5.54 2.77
N TYR A 258 6.48 6.46 1.79
CA TYR A 258 7.48 7.50 1.66
C TYR A 258 7.61 8.35 2.92
N ALA A 259 6.48 8.77 3.49
CA ALA A 259 6.46 9.53 4.74
C ALA A 259 7.18 8.81 5.88
N ARG A 260 6.92 7.52 6.07
CA ARG A 260 7.58 6.71 7.12
C ARG A 260 9.08 6.56 6.87
N LEU A 261 9.48 6.28 5.63
CA LEU A 261 10.88 6.11 5.28
C LEU A 261 11.69 7.41 5.48
N LEU A 262 11.10 8.57 5.24
CA LEU A 262 11.71 9.86 5.55
C LEU A 262 11.89 10.09 7.06
N GLU A 263 10.89 9.70 7.87
CA GLU A 263 10.96 9.79 9.33
C GLU A 263 12.09 8.89 9.89
N ASP A 264 12.26 7.69 9.35
CA ASP A 264 13.32 6.75 9.77
C ASP A 264 14.71 7.18 9.31
N SER A 265 14.81 7.72 8.09
CA SER A 265 16.04 8.32 7.56
C SER A 265 16.51 9.52 8.39
N ALA A 266 15.56 10.23 9.01
CA ALA A 266 15.81 11.35 9.91
C ALA A 266 16.16 10.92 11.35
N GLY A 267 16.39 9.62 11.60
CA GLY A 267 16.54 9.01 12.91
C GLY A 267 17.52 9.68 13.91
N PRO A 268 17.33 9.42 15.21
CA PRO A 268 17.50 10.39 16.29
C PRO A 268 18.96 10.56 16.75
N GLY A 269 19.66 11.46 16.07
CA GLY A 269 20.72 12.31 16.65
C GLY A 269 20.18 13.36 17.64
N ALA A 270 18.95 13.20 18.15
CA ALA A 270 18.35 13.90 19.28
C ALA A 270 17.48 12.95 20.12
N GLY A 271 18.07 11.85 20.63
CA GLY A 271 17.53 11.14 21.81
C GLY A 271 16.83 9.79 21.58
N ALA A 272 17.61 8.71 21.65
CA ALA A 272 17.31 7.38 22.20
C ALA A 272 15.95 6.69 21.92
N GLY A 273 15.97 5.63 21.09
CA GLY A 273 15.04 4.50 21.19
C GLY A 273 14.69 3.82 19.86
N LEU A 274 15.38 2.71 19.55
CA LEU A 274 15.13 1.76 18.44
C LEU A 274 15.34 2.31 17.02
N GLY A 275 16.61 2.56 16.66
CA GLY A 275 17.02 2.78 15.27
C GLY A 275 17.13 1.48 14.50
N LEU A 276 16.28 1.29 13.51
CA LEU A 276 16.40 0.33 12.42
C LEU A 276 16.91 1.13 11.21
N GLY A 277 18.19 0.95 10.88
CA GLY A 277 18.85 1.74 9.85
C GLY A 277 18.47 1.26 8.45
N LEU A 278 18.38 2.20 7.50
CA LEU A 278 18.40 1.85 6.08
C LEU A 278 19.67 1.07 5.77
N VAL A 279 19.53 -0.19 5.34
CA VAL A 279 20.64 -0.98 4.80
C VAL A 279 20.49 -0.98 3.29
N ASN A 280 21.40 -0.28 2.61
CA ASN A 280 21.60 -0.46 1.18
C ASN A 280 22.43 -1.74 0.98
N PRO A 281 21.88 -2.83 0.40
CA PRO A 281 22.60 -4.10 0.27
C PRO A 281 23.69 -4.08 -0.81
N LEU A 282 23.84 -3.00 -1.56
CA LEU A 282 24.86 -2.88 -2.60
C LEU A 282 25.78 -1.69 -2.32
N GLY A 283 26.92 -1.98 -1.69
CA GLY A 283 28.05 -1.08 -1.71
C GLY A 283 28.44 -0.80 -3.17
N SER A 284 28.28 0.43 -3.62
CA SER A 284 28.79 0.90 -4.90
C SER A 284 30.29 0.59 -5.01
N PRO A 285 30.76 -0.02 -6.09
CA PRO A 285 32.19 -0.10 -6.33
C PRO A 285 32.71 1.32 -6.61
N THR A 286 33.48 1.87 -5.68
CA THR A 286 34.32 3.03 -5.93
C THR A 286 35.43 2.61 -6.89
N GLY A 287 35.30 3.05 -8.14
CA GLY A 287 36.37 3.12 -9.13
C GLY A 287 36.60 4.57 -9.53
#